data_AF-A0A945CI64-F1
#
_entry.id   AF-A0A945CI64-F1
#
_cell.length_a   1.000
_cell.length_b   1.000
_cell.length_c   1.000
_cell.angle_alpha   90.00
_cell.angle_beta   90.00
_cell.angle_gamma   90.00
#
_symmetry.space_group_name_H-M   'P 1'
#
loop_
_entity.id
_entity.type
_entity.pdbx_description
1 polymer ?
#
loop_
_entity_poly.entity_id
_entity_poly.type
_entity_poly.pdbx_seq_one_letter_code
_entity_poly.pdbx_strand_id
1 'polypeptide(L)'
;VESAEKVRVYDKAAEKAEYESYGDAITLRFGDVVIPHVDMVEPLKVECQHFVECMKEGKTPRSDGRDGLRVVRVLEAAQRSLMLDGAPVALG
;
A
#
# COMPACT_ATOMS: atom_id res chain seq x y z
N VAL A 1 2.34 -24.21 1.44
CA VAL A 1 1.80 -23.00 0.80
C VAL A 1 2.71 -22.69 -0.38
N GLU A 2 2.24 -22.87 -1.61
CA GLU A 2 3.08 -22.68 -2.80
C GLU A 2 3.55 -21.21 -2.87
N SER A 3 4.87 -21.03 -2.78
CA SER A 3 5.59 -19.75 -2.73
C SER A 3 5.41 -18.85 -3.98
N ALA A 4 4.66 -19.32 -4.99
CA ALA A 4 4.59 -18.72 -6.32
C ALA A 4 3.54 -17.59 -6.46
N GLU A 5 2.47 -17.58 -5.66
CA GLU A 5 1.35 -16.65 -5.84
C GLU A 5 1.35 -15.51 -4.79
N LYS A 6 2.38 -14.66 -4.81
CA LYS A 6 2.58 -13.64 -3.76
C LYS A 6 1.58 -12.49 -3.80
N VAL A 7 1.18 -12.10 -5.01
CA VAL A 7 0.25 -10.99 -5.25
C VAL A 7 -0.76 -11.48 -6.29
N ARG A 8 -2.05 -11.22 -6.06
CA ARG A 8 -3.11 -11.44 -7.05
C ARG A 8 -3.81 -10.11 -7.31
N VAL A 9 -3.79 -9.67 -8.56
CA VAL A 9 -4.48 -8.47 -9.03
C VAL A 9 -5.80 -8.91 -9.64
N TYR A 10 -6.90 -8.37 -9.13
CA TYR A 10 -8.24 -8.61 -9.65
C TYR A 10 -8.72 -7.34 -10.33
N ASP A 11 -8.95 -7.40 -11.64
CA ASP A 11 -9.67 -6.34 -12.34
C ASP A 11 -11.18 -6.51 -12.09
N LYS A 12 -11.74 -5.67 -11.22
CA LYS A 12 -13.18 -5.64 -10.94
C LYS A 12 -13.68 -4.21 -10.96
N ALA A 13 -14.83 -3.98 -11.57
CA ALA A 13 -15.47 -2.68 -11.60
C ALA A 13 -16.96 -2.80 -11.27
N ALA A 14 -17.50 -1.74 -10.67
CA ALA A 14 -18.94 -1.53 -10.57
C ALA A 14 -19.35 -0.58 -11.70
N GLU A 15 -20.20 -1.05 -12.60
CA GLU A 15 -20.67 -0.29 -13.75
C GLU A 15 -22.14 0.06 -13.56
N LYS A 16 -22.53 1.24 -14.02
CA LYS A 16 -23.92 1.67 -13.97
C LYS A 16 -24.64 1.13 -15.18
N ALA A 17 -25.67 0.31 -14.97
CA ALA A 17 -26.53 -0.14 -16.06
C ALA A 17 -27.63 0.90 -16.33
N GLU A 18 -28.01 1.06 -17.60
CA GLU A 18 -29.17 1.86 -17.99
C GLU A 18 -30.45 1.03 -17.79
N TYR A 19 -31.13 1.19 -16.65
CA TYR A 19 -32.48 0.65 -16.42
C TYR A 19 -33.38 1.67 -15.70
N GLU A 20 -34.68 1.65 -16.04
CA GLU A 20 -35.70 2.61 -15.55
C GLU A 20 -36.22 2.32 -14.13
N SER A 21 -35.77 1.24 -13.47
CA SER A 21 -36.27 0.79 -12.15
C SER A 21 -35.20 0.84 -11.05
N TYR A 22 -35.62 1.27 -9.86
CA TYR A 22 -34.79 1.62 -8.68
C TYR A 22 -33.97 0.46 -8.08
N GLY A 23 -34.10 -0.77 -8.59
CA GLY A 23 -33.53 -1.99 -8.00
C GLY A 23 -32.18 -2.47 -8.55
N ASP A 24 -31.86 -2.19 -9.82
CA ASP A 24 -30.73 -2.82 -10.54
C ASP A 24 -29.74 -1.79 -11.13
N ALA A 25 -29.36 -0.80 -10.32
CA ALA A 25 -28.55 0.33 -10.81
C ALA A 25 -27.04 0.05 -10.94
N ILE A 26 -26.53 -1.10 -10.48
CA ILE A 26 -25.09 -1.42 -10.48
C ILE A 26 -24.88 -2.87 -10.94
N THR A 27 -24.17 -3.06 -12.04
CA THR A 27 -23.65 -4.35 -12.50
C THR A 27 -22.18 -4.49 -12.10
N LEU A 28 -21.75 -5.71 -11.75
CA LEU A 28 -20.34 -5.98 -11.46
C LEU A 28 -19.65 -6.55 -12.70
N ARG A 29 -18.63 -5.86 -13.19
CA ARG A 29 -17.70 -6.39 -14.19
C ARG A 29 -16.57 -7.13 -13.50
N PHE A 30 -16.32 -8.34 -13.96
CA PHE A 30 -15.15 -9.14 -13.60
C PHE A 30 -14.23 -9.25 -14.81
N GLY A 31 -13.10 -8.58 -14.75
CA GLY A 31 -12.03 -8.67 -15.73
C GLY A 31 -10.99 -9.72 -15.33
N ASP A 32 -9.75 -9.50 -15.78
CA ASP A 32 -8.66 -10.45 -15.61
C ASP A 32 -8.21 -10.63 -14.16
N VAL A 33 -7.68 -11.82 -13.87
CA VAL A 33 -6.91 -12.09 -12.67
C VAL A 33 -5.46 -12.30 -13.07
N VAL A 34 -4.58 -11.42 -12.61
CA VAL A 34 -3.14 -11.49 -12.90
C VAL A 34 -2.39 -11.84 -11.62
N ILE A 35 -1.56 -12.88 -11.70
CA ILE A 35 -0.64 -13.26 -10.62
C ILE A 35 0.78 -12.97 -11.12
N PRO A 36 1.32 -11.76 -10.90
CA PRO A 36 2.65 -11.43 -11.36
C PRO A 36 3.69 -12.29 -10.64
N HIS A 37 4.72 -12.70 -11.37
CA HIS A 37 5.92 -13.26 -10.75
C HIS A 37 6.61 -12.16 -9.95
N VAL A 38 6.89 -12.43 -8.68
CA VAL A 38 7.61 -11.52 -7.79
C VAL A 38 8.81 -12.26 -7.25
N ASP A 39 9.99 -11.77 -7.62
CA ASP A 39 11.26 -12.36 -7.20
C ASP A 39 11.37 -12.36 -5.67
N MET A 40 11.79 -13.50 -5.12
CA MET A 40 12.18 -13.57 -3.72
C MET A 40 13.62 -13.10 -3.59
N VAL A 41 13.76 -11.86 -3.16
CA VAL A 41 15.04 -11.31 -2.70
C VAL A 41 15.06 -11.27 -1.18
N GLU A 42 16.22 -11.51 -0.60
CA GLU A 42 16.43 -11.43 0.84
C GLU A 42 16.37 -9.96 1.26
N PRO A 43 15.33 -9.51 2.01
CA PRO A 43 15.06 -8.09 2.20
C PRO A 43 16.18 -7.33 2.92
N LEU A 44 16.81 -7.95 3.93
CA LEU A 44 17.85 -7.31 4.72
C LEU A 44 19.12 -7.09 3.89
N LYS A 45 19.48 -8.04 3.00
CA LYS A 45 20.56 -7.84 2.03
C LYS A 45 20.29 -6.67 1.10
N VAL A 46 19.07 -6.57 0.55
CA VAL A 46 18.71 -5.46 -0.35
C VAL A 46 18.80 -4.12 0.38
N GLU A 47 18.29 -4.06 1.62
CA GLU A 47 18.38 -2.88 2.47
C GLU A 47 19.82 -2.48 2.78
N CYS A 48 20.64 -3.43 3.26
CA CYS A 48 22.05 -3.19 3.57
C CYS A 48 22.83 -2.73 2.34
N GLN A 49 22.57 -3.32 1.17
CA GLN A 49 23.20 -2.94 -0.08
C GLN A 49 22.85 -1.49 -0.46
N HIS A 50 21.56 -1.12 -0.38
CA HIS A 50 21.08 0.24 -0.63
C HIS A 50 21.71 1.26 0.32
N PHE A 51 21.85 0.90 1.60
CA PHE A 51 22.51 1.74 2.60
C PHE A 51 23.97 2.03 2.24
N VAL A 52 24.74 1.00 1.90
CA VAL A 52 26.15 1.15 1.49
C VAL A 52 26.29 1.96 0.20
N GLU A 53 25.39 1.76 -0.77
CA GLU A 53 25.36 2.54 -2.01
C GLU A 53 25.14 4.03 -1.74
N CYS A 54 24.17 4.36 -0.88
CA CYS A 54 23.90 5.75 -0.50
C CYS A 54 25.10 6.41 0.17
N MET A 55 25.82 5.68 1.04
CA MET A 55 27.05 6.19 1.66
C MET A 55 28.16 6.46 0.65
N LYS A 56 28.34 5.57 -0.33
CA LYS A 56 29.41 5.70 -1.34
C LYS A 56 29.13 6.83 -2.33
N GLU A 57 27.89 7.00 -2.73
CA GLU A 57 27.50 7.91 -3.81
C GLU A 57 26.92 9.23 -3.32
N GLY A 58 26.72 9.38 -2.01
CA GLY A 58 26.06 10.56 -1.43
C GLY A 58 24.58 10.67 -1.83
N LYS A 59 23.95 9.58 -2.24
CA LYS A 59 22.51 9.54 -2.59
C LYS A 59 21.66 9.70 -1.33
N THR A 60 20.52 10.38 -1.46
CA THR A 60 19.52 10.40 -0.39
C THR A 60 18.84 9.03 -0.31
N PRO A 61 18.83 8.35 0.86
CA PRO A 61 18.14 7.08 1.01
C PRO A 61 16.64 7.20 0.75
N ARG A 62 16.00 6.12 0.28
CA ARG A 62 14.53 6.05 0.13
C ARG A 62 13.81 6.22 1.47
N SER A 63 14.41 5.70 2.54
CA SER A 63 13.97 5.77 3.93
C SER A 63 14.85 6.75 4.73
N ASP A 64 14.82 8.02 4.35
CA ASP A 64 15.59 9.07 5.04
C ASP A 64 14.95 9.51 6.36
N GLY A 65 15.61 10.43 7.08
CA GLY A 65 15.08 10.95 8.34
C GLY A 65 13.74 11.70 8.20
N ARG A 66 13.46 12.30 7.03
CA ARG A 66 12.18 12.98 6.78
C ARG A 66 11.06 11.97 6.59
N ASP A 67 11.35 10.84 5.95
CA ASP A 67 10.44 9.71 5.86
C ASP A 67 10.13 9.14 7.24
N GLY A 68 11.16 8.90 8.06
CA GLY A 68 10.99 8.49 9.45
C GLY A 68 10.10 9.44 10.26
N LEU A 69 10.29 10.76 10.12
CA LEU A 69 9.44 11.76 10.77
C LEU A 69 7.96 11.65 10.35
N ARG A 70 7.68 11.45 9.05
CA ARG A 70 6.30 11.28 8.56
C ARG A 70 5.65 10.04 9.18
N VAL A 71 6.39 8.93 9.26
CA VAL A 71 5.90 7.70 9.89
C VAL A 71 5.54 7.93 11.35
N VAL A 72 6.45 8.54 12.13
CA VAL A 72 6.21 8.81 13.56
C VAL A 72 4.99 9.71 13.75
N ARG A 73 4.81 10.76 12.94
CA ARG A 73 3.62 11.64 13.02
C ARG A 73 2.31 10.89 12.81
N VAL A 74 2.27 9.95 11.87
CA VAL A 74 1.09 9.12 11.63
C VAL A 74 0.83 8.20 12.83
N LEU A 75 1.86 7.56 13.37
CA LEU A 75 1.74 6.71 14.55
C LEU A 75 1.23 7.49 15.78
N GLU A 76 1.75 8.69 16.01
CA GLU A 76 1.28 9.57 17.09
C GLU A 76 -0.18 9.99 16.90
N ALA A 77 -0.59 10.34 15.67
CA ALA A 77 -1.97 10.70 15.39
C ALA A 77 -2.93 9.51 15.55
N ALA A 78 -2.52 8.32 15.10
CA ALA A 78 -3.27 7.08 15.30
C ALA A 78 -3.44 6.77 16.80
N GLN A 79 -2.37 6.92 17.59
CA GLN A 79 -2.44 6.75 19.04
C GLN A 79 -3.42 7.75 19.69
N ARG A 80 -3.40 9.02 19.27
CA ARG A 80 -4.37 10.02 19.74
C ARG A 80 -5.80 9.68 19.34
N SER A 81 -6.00 9.21 18.11
CA SER A 81 -7.32 8.77 17.63
C SER A 81 -7.85 7.63 18.48
N LEU A 82 -7.02 6.63 18.80
CA LEU A 82 -7.41 5.54 19.70
C LEU A 82 -7.81 6.02 21.10
N MET A 83 -7.11 7.01 21.65
CA MET A 83 -7.46 7.61 22.96
C MET A 83 -8.75 8.46 22.92
N LEU A 84 -9.19 8.86 21.72
CA LEU A 84 -10.41 9.62 21.47
C LEU A 84 -11.50 8.75 20.84
N ASP A 85 -11.55 7.46 21.21
CA ASP A 85 -12.55 6.49 20.74
C ASP A 85 -12.65 6.37 19.20
N GLY A 86 -11.52 6.52 18.53
CA GLY A 86 -11.42 6.43 17.06
C GLY A 86 -11.78 7.73 16.34
N ALA A 87 -11.90 8.86 17.04
CA ALA A 87 -12.16 10.15 16.39
C ALA A 87 -11.02 10.51 15.40
N PRO A 88 -11.33 11.11 14.24
CA PRO A 88 -10.31 11.56 13.30
C PRO A 88 -9.35 12.59 13.92
N VAL A 89 -8.05 12.40 13.70
CA VAL A 89 -7.00 13.32 14.17
C VAL A 89 -6.21 13.84 12.96
N ALA A 90 -6.07 15.16 12.87
CA ALA A 90 -5.31 15.79 11.79
C ALA A 90 -3.80 15.45 11.87
N LEU A 91 -3.21 15.20 10.70
CA LEU A 91 -1.76 15.11 10.53
C LEU A 91 -1.23 16.52 10.25
N GLY A 92 -0.44 17.06 11.18
CA GLY A 92 0.20 18.37 11.03
C GLY A 92 1.46 18.36 10.17
#